data_AF-A0A350LSI7-F1
#
_entry.id   AF-A0A350LSI7-F1
#
_cell.length_a   1.000
_cell.length_b   1.000
_cell.length_c   1.000
_cell.angle_alpha   90.00
_cell.angle_beta   90.00
_cell.angle_gamma   90.00
#
_symmetry.space_group_name_H-M   'P 1'
#
loop_
_entity.id
_entity.type
_entity.pdbx_description
1 polymer ?
#
loop_
_entity_poly.entity_id
_entity_poly.type
_entity_poly.pdbx_seq_one_letter_code
_entity_poly.pdbx_strand_id
1 'polypeptide(L)'
;DTRALARLGIALTIETVDKAQYSERAAQFDFDLTMMRRSLSLSPGNEQRFYWGGDHADEPGSRNLMGMRSEAAEAMIDAMLAAPDRDGFIAATRALDRVLTTGRYVIPIHRYAVGRIAHRADLTYPVDNLPIYGDGIHFLPTVWWDKKSEEP
;
A
#
# COMPACT_ATOMS: atom_id res chain seq x y z
N ASP A 1 15.80 12.35 -1.88
CA ASP A 1 16.91 13.30 -1.66
C ASP A 1 18.20 12.62 -2.14
N THR A 2 18.76 13.06 -3.26
CA THR A 2 19.98 12.46 -3.84
C THR A 2 21.19 12.63 -2.94
N ARG A 3 21.17 13.61 -2.02
CA ARG A 3 22.29 13.93 -1.13
C ARG A 3 22.62 12.80 -0.17
N ALA A 4 21.62 12.05 0.29
CA ALA A 4 21.84 10.91 1.18
C ALA A 4 22.60 9.78 0.48
N LEU A 5 22.25 9.46 -0.76
CA LEU A 5 22.92 8.45 -1.57
C LEU A 5 24.31 8.92 -2.03
N ALA A 6 24.46 10.19 -2.39
CA ALA A 6 25.74 10.77 -2.77
C ALA A 6 26.77 10.69 -1.63
N ARG A 7 26.34 10.87 -0.37
CA ARG A 7 27.21 10.67 0.82
C ARG A 7 27.70 9.24 0.99
N LEU A 8 26.99 8.27 0.42
CA LEU A 8 27.38 6.86 0.37
C LEU A 8 28.16 6.50 -0.91
N GLY A 9 28.47 7.49 -1.76
CA GLY A 9 29.18 7.28 -3.02
C GLY A 9 28.30 6.74 -4.16
N ILE A 10 26.97 6.75 -3.99
CA ILE A 10 26.02 6.27 -4.99
C ILE A 10 25.57 7.47 -5.85
N ALA A 11 25.85 7.41 -7.14
CA ALA A 11 25.35 8.37 -8.12
C ALA A 11 23.89 8.04 -8.48
N LEU A 12 22.97 8.99 -8.29
CA LEU A 12 21.57 8.86 -8.68
C LEU A 12 21.22 9.90 -9.73
N THR A 13 20.77 9.44 -10.90
CA THR A 13 20.18 10.28 -11.95
C THR A 13 18.67 10.23 -11.84
N ILE A 14 18.01 11.39 -11.83
CA ILE A 14 16.54 11.47 -11.79
C ILE A 14 16.05 11.76 -13.21
N GLU A 15 15.27 10.84 -13.75
CA GLU A 15 14.60 11.01 -15.04
C GLU A 15 13.13 11.37 -14.82
N THR A 16 12.72 12.54 -15.31
CA THR A 16 11.31 12.96 -15.29
C THR A 16 10.73 12.80 -16.68
N VAL A 17 9.73 11.94 -16.80
CA VAL A 17 9.04 11.64 -18.06
C VAL A 17 7.55 11.93 -17.95
N ASP A 18 6.84 11.98 -19.08
CA ASP A 18 5.38 12.08 -19.06
C ASP A 18 4.71 10.81 -18.49
N LYS A 19 3.42 10.90 -18.17
CA LYS A 19 2.68 9.80 -17.54
C LYS A 19 2.58 8.56 -18.42
N ALA A 20 2.49 8.70 -19.75
CA ALA A 20 2.38 7.58 -20.66
C ALA A 20 3.72 6.83 -20.71
N GLN A 21 4.83 7.54 -20.86
CA GLN A 21 6.17 6.99 -20.80
C GLN A 21 6.47 6.32 -19.45
N TYR A 22 6.10 6.96 -18.34
CA TYR A 22 6.26 6.35 -17.01
C TYR A 22 5.50 5.03 -16.90
N SER A 23 4.26 5.01 -17.39
CA SER A 23 3.40 3.82 -17.29
C SER A 23 3.94 2.68 -18.16
N GLU A 24 4.40 2.98 -19.37
CA GLU A 24 5.02 1.99 -20.27
C GLU A 24 6.30 1.43 -19.66
N ARG A 25 7.23 2.30 -19.22
CA ARG A 25 8.49 1.86 -18.60
C ARG A 25 8.25 1.04 -17.34
N ALA A 26 7.30 1.45 -16.50
CA ALA A 26 6.92 0.67 -15.32
C ALA A 26 6.30 -0.69 -15.68
N ALA A 27 5.49 -0.76 -16.74
CA ALA A 27 4.91 -2.00 -17.22
C ALA A 27 5.96 -2.96 -17.81
N GLN A 28 6.98 -2.43 -18.48
CA GLN A 28 8.08 -3.22 -19.04
C GLN A 28 9.23 -3.48 -18.05
N PHE A 29 9.08 -3.07 -16.78
CA PHE A 29 10.15 -3.12 -15.76
C PHE A 29 11.44 -2.39 -16.18
N ASP A 30 11.33 -1.37 -17.03
CA ASP A 30 12.44 -0.53 -17.50
C ASP A 30 12.72 0.62 -16.52
N PHE A 31 13.26 0.28 -15.35
CA PHE A 31 13.71 1.23 -14.35
C PHE A 31 14.71 0.58 -13.38
N ASP A 32 15.62 1.39 -12.84
CA ASP A 32 16.46 0.96 -11.70
C ASP A 32 15.72 1.17 -10.37
N LEU A 33 15.05 2.31 -10.23
CA LEU A 33 14.26 2.70 -9.08
C LEU A 33 13.01 3.45 -9.54
N THR A 34 11.86 3.05 -9.03
CA THR A 34 10.58 3.67 -9.37
C THR A 34 9.72 3.91 -8.12
N MET A 35 8.73 4.80 -8.25
CA MET A 35 7.79 5.05 -7.18
C MET A 35 6.66 4.04 -7.24
N MET A 36 6.41 3.37 -6.11
CA MET A 36 5.30 2.46 -5.95
C MET A 36 4.37 2.94 -4.84
N ARG A 37 3.07 2.84 -5.08
CA ARG A 37 2.04 2.97 -4.05
C ARG A 37 1.21 1.70 -3.98
N ARG A 38 1.04 1.16 -2.77
CA ARG A 38 0.13 0.06 -2.47
C ARG A 38 -0.82 0.49 -1.37
N SER A 39 -2.12 0.39 -1.63
CA SER A 39 -3.12 0.53 -0.58
C SER A 39 -3.27 -0.81 0.10
N LEU A 40 -2.88 -0.88 1.37
CA LEU A 40 -3.01 -2.08 2.20
C LEU A 40 -4.31 -1.98 3.02
N SER A 41 -4.99 -3.11 3.19
CA SER A 41 -6.20 -3.20 4.01
C SER A 41 -5.87 -3.80 5.39
N LEU A 42 -6.86 -3.77 6.30
CA LEU A 42 -6.78 -4.50 7.57
C LEU A 42 -7.08 -6.01 7.41
N SER A 43 -7.45 -6.43 6.20
CA SER A 43 -7.75 -7.81 5.82
C SER A 43 -7.05 -8.11 4.50
N PRO A 44 -5.71 -8.16 4.46
CA PRO A 44 -4.98 -8.51 3.25
C PRO A 44 -5.40 -9.91 2.76
N GLY A 45 -5.49 -10.07 1.44
CA GLY A 45 -6.03 -11.26 0.81
C GLY A 45 -5.28 -11.63 -0.46
N ASN A 46 -6.03 -12.12 -1.46
CA ASN A 46 -5.47 -12.66 -2.70
C ASN A 46 -4.65 -11.64 -3.48
N GLU A 47 -4.89 -10.34 -3.27
CA GLU A 47 -4.12 -9.28 -3.93
C GLU A 47 -2.63 -9.32 -3.60
N GLN A 48 -2.25 -9.94 -2.47
CA GLN A 48 -0.85 -10.12 -2.11
C GLN A 48 -0.09 -10.98 -3.13
N ARG A 49 -0.74 -11.96 -3.80
CA ARG A 49 -0.09 -12.72 -4.88
C ARG A 49 0.24 -11.85 -6.09
N PHE A 50 -0.63 -10.90 -6.45
CA PHE A 50 -0.34 -9.98 -7.54
C PHE A 50 0.80 -9.00 -7.22
N TYR A 51 0.98 -8.68 -5.94
CA TYR A 51 2.04 -7.76 -5.50
C TYR A 51 3.39 -8.46 -5.33
N TRP A 52 3.37 -9.71 -4.86
CA TRP A 52 4.53 -10.36 -4.24
C TRP A 52 4.76 -11.79 -4.75
N GLY A 53 3.85 -12.37 -5.52
CA GLY A 53 4.00 -13.71 -6.08
C GLY A 53 4.99 -13.75 -7.24
N GLY A 54 5.77 -14.83 -7.31
CA GLY A 54 6.80 -15.03 -8.33
C GLY A 54 6.23 -15.27 -9.72
N ASP A 55 5.00 -15.80 -9.83
CA ASP A 55 4.32 -16.05 -11.11
C ASP A 55 4.17 -14.79 -11.96
N HIS A 56 4.04 -13.63 -11.30
CA HIS A 56 3.84 -12.33 -11.95
C HIS A 56 5.14 -11.51 -12.06
N ALA A 57 6.29 -12.03 -11.63
CA ALA A 57 7.54 -11.28 -11.55
C ALA A 57 8.05 -10.80 -12.93
N ASP A 58 7.81 -11.59 -13.98
CA ASP A 58 8.23 -11.29 -15.36
C ASP A 58 7.05 -10.94 -16.28
N GLU A 59 5.83 -10.79 -15.73
CA GLU A 59 4.65 -10.46 -16.52
C GLU A 59 4.58 -8.95 -16.76
N PRO A 60 4.67 -8.46 -18.01
CA PRO A 60 4.60 -7.03 -18.28
C PRO A 60 3.28 -6.43 -17.77
N GLY A 61 3.39 -5.31 -17.05
CA GLY A 61 2.25 -4.62 -16.44
C GLY A 61 1.79 -5.23 -15.11
N SER A 62 2.46 -6.27 -14.61
CA SER A 62 2.12 -6.82 -13.31
C SER A 62 2.37 -5.83 -12.18
N ARG A 63 1.80 -6.14 -11.01
CA ARG A 63 2.00 -5.35 -9.80
C ARG A 63 3.23 -5.79 -9.00
N ASN A 64 3.97 -6.80 -9.45
CA ASN A 64 5.24 -7.20 -8.88
C ASN A 64 6.39 -6.38 -9.52
N LEU A 65 6.40 -5.07 -9.26
CA LEU A 65 7.38 -4.13 -9.83
C LEU A 65 8.84 -4.42 -9.45
N MET A 66 9.09 -5.21 -8.41
CA MET A 66 10.44 -5.51 -7.95
C MET A 66 10.98 -6.82 -8.55
N GLY A 67 10.15 -7.55 -9.32
CA GLY A 67 10.46 -8.91 -9.78
C GLY A 67 10.68 -9.92 -8.65
N MET A 68 9.96 -9.80 -7.53
CA MET A 68 10.19 -10.65 -6.36
C MET A 68 9.83 -12.11 -6.68
N ARG A 69 10.75 -13.02 -6.35
CA ARG A 69 10.55 -14.47 -6.37
C ARG A 69 11.03 -15.03 -5.04
N SER A 70 10.11 -15.17 -4.07
CA SER A 70 10.45 -15.61 -2.71
C SER A 70 9.48 -16.69 -2.26
N GLU A 71 9.95 -17.94 -2.21
CA GLU A 71 9.16 -19.07 -1.69
C GLU A 71 8.68 -18.82 -0.26
N ALA A 72 9.49 -18.13 0.55
CA ALA A 72 9.12 -17.77 1.91
C ALA A 72 7.95 -16.77 1.94
N ALA A 73 7.92 -15.79 1.03
CA ALA A 73 6.81 -14.85 0.94
C ALA A 73 5.54 -15.55 0.45
N GLU A 74 5.66 -16.39 -0.57
CA GLU A 74 4.53 -17.17 -1.12
C GLU A 74 3.94 -18.11 -0.07
N ALA A 75 4.78 -18.82 0.70
CA ALA A 75 4.32 -19.66 1.79
C ALA A 75 3.55 -18.87 2.86
N MET A 76 3.97 -17.63 3.17
CA MET A 76 3.25 -16.79 4.15
C MET A 76 1.95 -16.21 3.58
N ILE A 77 1.89 -15.94 2.27
CA ILE A 77 0.64 -15.57 1.58
C ILE A 77 -0.34 -16.75 1.63
N ASP A 78 0.11 -17.96 1.33
CA ASP A 78 -0.70 -19.17 1.38
C ASP A 78 -1.22 -19.43 2.80
N ALA A 79 -0.35 -19.34 3.81
CA ALA A 79 -0.73 -19.51 5.21
C ALA A 79 -1.75 -18.44 5.66
N MET A 80 -1.58 -17.19 5.22
CA MET A 80 -2.52 -16.11 5.53
C MET A 80 -3.90 -16.37 4.91
N LEU A 81 -3.96 -16.84 3.66
CA LEU A 81 -5.21 -17.13 2.96
C LEU A 81 -5.93 -18.39 3.48
N ALA A 82 -5.17 -19.36 3.97
CA ALA A 82 -5.69 -20.61 4.52
C ALA A 82 -5.95 -20.57 6.04
N ALA A 83 -5.67 -19.44 6.71
CA ALA A 83 -5.79 -19.33 8.15
C ALA A 83 -7.23 -19.60 8.62
N PRO A 84 -7.46 -20.57 9.54
CA PRO A 84 -8.80 -20.94 9.99
C PRO A 84 -9.37 -19.96 11.01
N ASP A 85 -8.51 -19.14 11.63
CA ASP A 85 -8.86 -18.20 12.67
C ASP A 85 -8.04 -16.90 12.57
N ARG A 86 -8.47 -15.92 13.36
CA ARG A 86 -7.90 -14.58 13.36
C ARG A 86 -6.45 -14.54 13.84
N ASP A 87 -6.09 -15.39 14.80
CA ASP A 87 -4.75 -15.37 15.39
C ASP A 87 -3.74 -15.94 14.39
N GLY A 88 -4.09 -17.03 13.70
CA GLY A 88 -3.33 -17.58 12.60
C GLY A 88 -3.19 -16.60 11.44
N PHE A 89 -4.26 -15.88 11.08
CA PHE A 89 -4.23 -14.85 10.04
C PHE A 89 -3.24 -13.74 10.41
N ILE A 90 -3.34 -13.18 11.63
CA ILE A 90 -2.44 -12.13 12.11
C ILE A 90 -0.99 -12.61 12.16
N ALA A 91 -0.75 -13.85 12.60
CA ALA A 91 0.59 -14.43 12.65
C ALA A 91 1.21 -14.54 11.25
N ALA A 92 0.47 -15.07 10.28
CA ALA A 92 0.91 -15.21 8.89
C ALA A 92 1.15 -13.84 8.22
N THR A 93 0.24 -12.86 8.42
CA THR A 93 0.43 -11.49 7.91
C THR A 93 1.70 -10.85 8.48
N ARG A 94 1.97 -11.02 9.79
CA ARG A 94 3.21 -10.51 10.43
C ARG A 94 4.46 -11.22 9.93
N ALA A 95 4.36 -12.51 9.63
CA ALA A 95 5.47 -13.27 9.07
C ALA A 95 5.78 -12.80 7.65
N LEU A 96 4.76 -12.59 6.81
CA LEU A 96 4.91 -11.98 5.48
C LEU A 96 5.60 -10.61 5.57
N ASP A 97 5.13 -9.73 6.46
CA ASP A 97 5.75 -8.40 6.67
C ASP A 97 7.25 -8.48 7.00
N ARG A 98 7.66 -9.45 7.82
CA ARG A 98 9.08 -9.68 8.13
C ARG A 98 9.87 -10.16 6.92
N VAL A 99 9.31 -11.07 6.11
CA VAL A 99 9.96 -11.53 4.87
C VAL A 99 10.15 -10.35 3.90
N LEU A 100 9.12 -9.55 3.68
CA LEU A 100 9.17 -8.39 2.78
C LEU A 100 10.17 -7.34 3.26
N THR A 101 10.17 -7.04 4.57
CA THR A 101 11.07 -6.04 5.17
C THR A 101 12.54 -6.48 5.11
N THR A 102 12.82 -7.76 5.35
CA THR A 102 14.19 -8.30 5.33
C THR A 102 14.74 -8.44 3.90
N GLY A 103 13.86 -8.69 2.92
CA GLY A 103 14.23 -8.80 1.50
C GLY A 103 14.57 -7.47 0.82
N ARG A 104 14.27 -6.31 1.43
CA ARG A 104 14.63 -4.96 0.91
C ARG A 104 14.10 -4.64 -0.49
N TYR A 105 12.97 -5.22 -0.89
CA TYR A 105 12.34 -4.99 -2.19
C TYR A 105 11.81 -3.55 -2.37
N VAL A 106 11.52 -2.86 -1.26
CA VAL A 106 10.94 -1.52 -1.25
C VAL A 106 11.59 -0.70 -0.15
N ILE A 107 11.78 0.59 -0.40
CA ILE A 107 12.20 1.57 0.61
C ILE A 107 10.97 2.38 1.03
N PRO A 108 10.41 2.20 2.24
CA PRO A 108 9.30 3.00 2.72
C PRO A 108 9.74 4.45 2.96
N ILE A 109 9.06 5.42 2.34
CA ILE A 109 9.48 6.84 2.39
C ILE A 109 8.66 7.65 3.39
N HIS A 110 7.34 7.56 3.36
CA HIS A 110 6.47 8.33 4.26
C HIS A 110 5.08 7.70 4.37
N ARG A 111 4.38 8.07 5.44
CA ARG A 111 2.93 7.87 5.59
C ARG A 111 2.30 9.15 6.11
N TYR A 112 1.07 9.43 5.70
CA TYR A 112 0.24 10.42 6.37
C TYR A 112 -0.36 9.74 7.60
N ALA A 113 0.00 10.22 8.79
CA ALA A 113 -0.50 9.66 10.06
C ALA A 113 -1.84 10.25 10.50
N VAL A 114 -2.22 11.40 9.93
CA VAL A 114 -3.40 12.17 10.32
C VAL A 114 -4.14 12.61 9.05
N GLY A 115 -5.42 12.25 8.96
CA GLY A 115 -6.36 12.78 7.98
C GLY A 115 -6.66 14.23 8.28
N ARG A 116 -6.57 15.10 7.27
CA ARG A 116 -6.91 16.52 7.40
C ARG A 116 -8.10 16.82 6.50
N ILE A 117 -9.22 17.19 7.10
CA ILE A 117 -10.51 17.31 6.41
C ILE A 117 -11.09 18.69 6.72
N ALA A 118 -11.39 19.45 5.67
CA ALA A 118 -12.16 20.67 5.75
C ALA A 118 -13.57 20.38 5.22
N HIS A 119 -14.60 20.74 5.99
CA HIS A 119 -16.00 20.57 5.64
C HIS A 119 -16.80 21.81 6.06
N ARG A 120 -18.02 21.95 5.55
CA ARG A 120 -18.93 23.01 5.98
C ARG A 120 -19.24 22.88 7.47
N ALA A 121 -19.41 24.01 8.16
CA ALA A 121 -19.64 24.05 9.61
C ALA A 121 -20.95 23.37 10.07
N ASP A 122 -21.91 23.21 9.16
CA ASP A 122 -23.19 22.53 9.39
C ASP A 122 -23.16 21.02 9.10
N LEU A 123 -22.09 20.50 8.50
CA LEU A 123 -21.86 19.07 8.40
C LEU A 123 -21.17 18.55 9.68
N THR A 124 -21.60 17.39 10.15
CA THR A 124 -21.02 16.71 11.31
C THR A 124 -20.91 15.19 11.08
N TYR A 125 -20.17 14.52 11.96
CA TYR A 125 -19.88 13.08 11.94
C TYR A 125 -19.56 12.61 13.38
N PRO A 126 -19.52 11.30 13.65
CA PRO A 126 -19.34 10.79 15.02
C PRO A 126 -17.85 10.82 15.39
N VAL A 127 -17.36 11.97 15.87
CA VAL A 127 -15.94 12.19 16.21
C VAL A 127 -15.38 11.19 17.21
N ASP A 128 -16.20 10.71 18.14
CA ASP A 128 -15.81 9.74 19.18
C ASP A 128 -15.98 8.26 18.73
N ASN A 129 -16.54 8.03 17.54
CA ASN A 129 -16.80 6.69 17.00
C ASN A 129 -16.54 6.64 15.49
N LEU A 130 -15.28 6.79 15.11
CA LEU A 130 -14.85 6.74 13.72
C LEU A 130 -14.90 5.32 13.15
N PRO A 131 -15.16 5.17 11.84
CA PRO A 131 -14.98 3.90 11.15
C PRO A 131 -13.58 3.32 11.37
N ILE A 132 -13.46 1.99 11.34
CA ILE A 132 -12.16 1.30 11.54
C ILE A 132 -11.10 1.68 10.50
N TYR A 133 -11.53 2.10 9.30
CA TYR A 133 -10.68 2.61 8.23
C TYR A 133 -10.43 4.13 8.30
N GLY A 134 -10.83 4.78 9.41
CA GLY A 134 -10.65 6.20 9.62
C GLY A 134 -11.40 7.05 8.59
N ASP A 135 -10.67 7.97 7.95
CA ASP A 135 -11.15 8.86 6.90
C ASP A 135 -11.21 8.22 5.49
N GLY A 136 -11.10 6.89 5.42
CA GLY A 136 -11.10 6.11 4.19
C GLY A 136 -12.48 5.65 3.71
N ILE A 137 -12.56 4.39 3.29
CA ILE A 137 -13.78 3.79 2.74
C ILE A 137 -14.90 3.84 3.81
N HIS A 138 -16.10 4.23 3.39
CA HIS A 138 -17.28 4.47 4.24
C HIS A 138 -17.18 5.67 5.19
N PHE A 139 -16.13 6.49 5.10
CA PHE A 139 -16.14 7.75 5.81
C PHE A 139 -17.10 8.73 5.13
N LEU A 140 -16.86 9.09 3.87
CA LEU A 140 -17.78 9.89 3.07
C LEU A 140 -18.52 9.03 2.03
N PRO A 141 -19.84 9.24 1.80
CA PRO A 141 -20.75 10.11 2.56
C PRO A 141 -21.39 9.44 3.80
N THR A 142 -21.04 8.19 4.10
CA THR A 142 -21.85 7.31 4.94
C THR A 142 -22.01 7.76 6.39
N VAL A 143 -21.00 8.36 7.01
CA VAL A 143 -21.07 8.78 8.43
C VAL A 143 -21.29 10.28 8.62
N TRP A 144 -21.69 10.98 7.56
CA TRP A 144 -21.86 12.44 7.59
C TRP A 144 -23.33 12.83 7.48
N TRP A 145 -23.73 13.84 8.25
CA TRP A 145 -25.07 14.43 8.17
C TRP A 145 -25.04 15.94 8.41
N ASP A 146 -26.12 16.61 8.01
CA ASP A 146 -26.35 18.02 8.30
C ASP A 146 -26.95 18.14 9.71
N LYS A 147 -26.38 18.98 10.58
CA LYS A 147 -26.92 19.24 11.93
C LYS A 147 -28.40 19.65 11.91
N LYS A 148 -28.86 20.31 10.84
CA LYS A 148 -30.27 20.70 10.68
C LYS A 148 -31.22 19.52 10.53
N SER A 149 -30.72 18.35 10.14
CA SER A 149 -31.51 17.11 10.10
C SER A 149 -31.76 16.51 11.50
N GLU A 150 -31.14 17.07 12.54
CA GLU A 150 -31.42 16.72 13.96
C GLU A 150 -32.55 17.55 14.57
N GLU A 151 -33.04 18.61 13.90
CA GLU A 151 -34.20 19.40 14.34
C GLU A 151 -35.51 18.67 13.96
N PRO A 152 -36.46 18.48 14.91
CA PRO A 152 -37.72 17.77 14.67
C PRO A 152 -38.69 18.49 13.73
#